data_AF-A0A7R6SUF5-F1
#
_entry.id   AF-A0A7R6SUF5-F1
#
_cell.length_a   1.000
_cell.length_b   1.000
_cell.length_c   1.000
_cell.angle_alpha   90.00
_cell.angle_beta   90.00
_cell.angle_gamma   90.00
#
_symmetry.space_group_name_H-M   'P 1'
#
loop_
_entity.id
_entity.type
_entity.pdbx_description
1 polymer ?
#
loop_
_entity_poly.entity_id
_entity_poly.type
_entity_poly.pdbx_seq_one_letter_code
_entity_poly.pdbx_strand_id
1 'polypeptide(L)'
;MRLFLKPVMATLLVTGLISGCASNSNELKAAHVSTAGFKGLSCTELHAELQSSINVVNELTTVIDDKADDDKAQMAIGMILFWPALFALEGGDGIEAAEYSRMKGEINAMEEVAILNQCQSAIDVAQQYRAEEQKFRLAAKKPQASQQNNNTAY
;
A
#
# COMPACT_ATOMS: atom_id res chain seq x y z
N MET A 1 42.19 35.34 2.41
CA MET A 1 41.35 34.85 1.30
C MET A 1 40.50 33.71 1.86
N ARG A 2 39.26 34.02 2.27
CA ARG A 2 38.42 33.11 3.07
C ARG A 2 37.85 31.99 2.22
N LEU A 3 37.93 30.80 2.80
CA LEU A 3 37.57 29.49 2.33
C LEU A 3 36.03 29.37 2.14
N PHE A 4 35.48 29.79 1.01
CA PHE A 4 34.04 29.69 0.67
C PHE A 4 33.65 28.38 -0.03
N LEU A 5 34.35 27.27 0.25
CA LEU A 5 34.17 25.99 -0.47
C LEU A 5 33.49 24.90 0.38
N LYS A 6 32.76 25.25 1.45
CA LYS A 6 32.24 24.25 2.42
C LYS A 6 30.72 24.15 2.66
N PRO A 7 29.79 24.97 2.11
CA PRO A 7 28.37 24.69 2.30
C PRO A 7 27.74 23.87 1.18
N VAL A 8 28.30 23.88 -0.05
CA VAL A 8 27.62 23.34 -1.25
C VAL A 8 27.62 21.80 -1.30
N MET A 9 28.67 21.16 -0.78
CA MET A 9 28.81 19.69 -0.80
C MET A 9 27.95 19.00 0.27
N ALA A 10 27.58 19.70 1.35
CA ALA A 10 26.75 19.15 2.43
C ALA A 10 25.24 19.17 2.08
N THR A 11 24.80 20.09 1.23
CA THR A 11 23.38 20.22 0.85
C THR A 11 22.93 19.16 -0.15
N LEU A 12 23.84 18.62 -0.97
CA LEU A 12 23.49 17.65 -2.02
C LEU A 12 23.13 16.26 -1.46
N LEU A 13 23.55 15.95 -0.23
CA LEU A 13 23.29 14.64 0.40
C LEU A 13 21.90 14.55 1.06
N VAL A 14 21.25 15.68 1.32
CA VAL A 14 19.97 15.75 2.06
C VAL A 14 18.75 15.65 1.13
N THR A 15 18.88 15.99 -0.15
CA THR A 15 17.76 15.99 -1.12
C THR A 15 17.32 14.59 -1.58
N GLY A 16 18.04 13.53 -1.20
CA GLY A 16 17.77 12.16 -1.64
C GLY A 16 16.73 11.37 -0.82
N LEU A 17 16.23 11.93 0.29
CA LEU A 17 15.37 11.19 1.25
C LEU A 17 13.86 11.47 1.11
N ILE A 18 13.42 12.26 0.12
CA ILE A 18 12.01 12.69 -0.02
C ILE A 18 11.23 11.87 -1.06
N SER A 19 11.53 10.58 -1.21
CA SER A 19 10.71 9.71 -2.06
C SER A 19 9.45 9.26 -1.30
N GLY A 20 8.36 10.04 -1.48
CA GLY A 20 6.95 9.63 -1.41
C GLY A 20 6.45 8.94 -0.13
N CYS A 21 5.79 9.69 0.76
CA CYS A 21 5.03 9.14 1.89
C CYS A 21 3.53 8.92 1.55
N ALA A 22 3.15 8.96 0.28
CA ALA A 22 1.79 8.65 -0.17
C ALA A 22 1.81 7.26 -0.79
N SER A 23 1.41 6.24 -0.03
CA SER A 23 1.36 4.87 -0.52
C SER A 23 0.12 4.65 -1.39
N ASN A 24 0.36 4.10 -2.58
CA ASN A 24 -0.72 3.60 -3.43
C ASN A 24 -1.22 2.25 -2.90
N SER A 25 -2.42 1.84 -3.28
CA SER A 25 -3.03 0.57 -2.84
C SER A 25 -2.13 -0.67 -3.10
N ASN A 26 -1.34 -0.66 -4.19
CA ASN A 26 -0.38 -1.72 -4.55
C ASN A 26 0.84 -1.86 -3.62
N GLU A 27 1.17 -0.81 -2.88
CA GLU A 27 2.27 -0.77 -1.92
C GLU A 27 1.83 -1.18 -0.51
N LEU A 28 0.54 -1.01 -0.22
CA LEU A 28 -0.06 -1.38 1.06
C LEU A 28 -0.11 -2.91 1.25
N LYS A 29 0.49 -3.36 2.35
CA LYS A 29 0.51 -4.77 2.75
C LYS A 29 -0.72 -5.10 3.57
N ALA A 30 -1.14 -6.37 3.51
CA ALA A 30 -2.13 -6.90 4.43
C ALA A 30 -1.61 -6.79 5.88
N ALA A 31 -2.44 -6.29 6.78
CA ALA A 31 -2.19 -6.34 8.20
C ALA A 31 -2.34 -7.79 8.70
N HIS A 32 -1.70 -8.09 9.83
CA HIS A 32 -1.86 -9.39 10.46
C HIS A 32 -3.17 -9.41 11.26
N VAL A 33 -4.08 -10.32 10.90
CA VAL A 33 -5.38 -10.50 11.56
C VAL A 33 -5.52 -11.97 12.00
N SER A 34 -6.17 -12.19 13.15
CA SER A 34 -6.38 -13.52 13.72
C SER A 34 -7.42 -14.32 12.93
N THR A 35 -7.17 -15.62 12.75
CA THR A 35 -8.15 -16.56 12.15
C THR A 35 -9.26 -16.99 13.09
N ALA A 36 -9.17 -16.69 14.39
CA ALA A 36 -10.09 -17.21 15.41
C ALA A 36 -11.55 -16.85 15.14
N GLY A 37 -11.83 -15.66 14.58
CA GLY A 37 -13.18 -15.19 14.28
C GLY A 37 -13.88 -15.97 13.16
N PHE A 38 -13.13 -16.63 12.26
CA PHE A 38 -13.68 -17.26 11.06
C PHE A 38 -13.83 -18.78 11.17
N LYS A 39 -13.22 -19.41 12.18
CA LYS A 39 -13.19 -20.89 12.33
C LYS A 39 -14.56 -21.54 12.48
N GLY A 40 -15.58 -20.79 12.91
CA GLY A 40 -16.95 -21.29 13.09
C GLY A 40 -17.84 -21.19 11.86
N LEU A 41 -17.38 -20.54 10.77
CA LEU A 41 -18.19 -20.32 9.58
C LEU A 41 -18.29 -21.59 8.72
N SER A 42 -19.46 -21.81 8.13
CA SER A 42 -19.66 -22.82 7.08
C SER A 42 -18.98 -22.38 5.77
N CYS A 43 -18.69 -23.34 4.87
CA CYS A 43 -18.07 -23.01 3.59
C CYS A 43 -18.88 -22.01 2.74
N THR A 44 -20.22 -22.03 2.87
CA THR A 44 -21.10 -21.08 2.16
C THR A 44 -21.00 -19.68 2.76
N GLU A 45 -21.01 -19.56 4.10
CA GLU A 45 -20.83 -18.29 4.80
C GLU A 45 -19.44 -17.71 4.52
N LEU A 46 -18.40 -18.54 4.57
CA LEU A 46 -17.04 -18.13 4.32
C LEU A 46 -16.85 -17.62 2.88
N HIS A 47 -17.47 -18.29 1.89
CA HIS A 47 -17.45 -17.84 0.51
C HIS A 47 -18.17 -16.50 0.32
N ALA A 48 -19.35 -16.33 0.94
CA ALA A 48 -20.11 -15.09 0.85
C ALA A 48 -19.36 -13.91 1.52
N GLU A 49 -18.75 -14.16 2.68
CA GLU A 49 -17.99 -13.15 3.42
C GLU A 49 -16.71 -12.74 2.66
N LEU A 50 -16.01 -13.70 2.05
CA LEU A 50 -14.87 -13.43 1.17
C LEU A 50 -15.26 -12.53 -0.01
N GLN A 51 -16.35 -12.85 -0.70
CA GLN A 51 -16.85 -12.06 -1.82
C GLN A 51 -17.21 -10.63 -1.39
N SER A 52 -17.93 -10.48 -0.28
CA SER A 52 -18.27 -9.17 0.29
C SER A 52 -17.00 -8.36 0.63
N SER A 53 -16.04 -8.99 1.31
CA SER A 53 -14.80 -8.35 1.73
C SER A 53 -13.94 -7.92 0.53
N ILE A 54 -13.87 -8.74 -0.53
CA ILE A 54 -13.16 -8.40 -1.76
C ILE A 54 -13.79 -7.16 -2.43
N ASN A 55 -15.11 -7.07 -2.48
CA ASN A 55 -15.79 -5.90 -3.06
C ASN A 55 -15.46 -4.62 -2.30
N VAL A 56 -15.47 -4.67 -0.96
CA VAL A 56 -15.09 -3.54 -0.10
C VAL A 56 -13.64 -3.14 -0.34
N VAL A 57 -12.72 -4.11 -0.42
CA VAL A 57 -11.31 -3.84 -0.68
C VAL A 57 -11.09 -3.19 -2.05
N ASN A 58 -11.86 -3.59 -3.07
CA ASN A 58 -11.80 -2.97 -4.39
C ASN A 58 -12.33 -1.53 -4.40
N GLU A 59 -13.35 -1.22 -3.60
CA GLU A 59 -13.84 0.15 -3.41
C GLU A 59 -12.76 1.01 -2.72
N LEU A 60 -12.19 0.53 -1.62
CA LEU A 60 -11.12 1.22 -0.90
C LEU A 60 -9.87 1.42 -1.78
N THR A 61 -9.57 0.47 -2.67
CA THR A 61 -8.47 0.58 -3.65
C THR A 61 -8.62 1.85 -4.48
N THR A 62 -9.82 2.07 -5.04
CA THR A 62 -10.10 3.25 -5.88
C THR A 62 -9.96 4.54 -5.07
N VAL A 63 -10.52 4.57 -3.86
CA VAL A 63 -10.44 5.76 -2.98
C VAL A 63 -9.00 6.09 -2.59
N ILE A 64 -8.16 5.08 -2.32
CA ILE A 64 -6.75 5.27 -1.95
C ILE A 64 -5.94 5.76 -3.14
N ASP A 65 -6.14 5.15 -4.30
CA ASP A 65 -5.41 5.51 -5.52
C ASP A 65 -5.79 6.92 -6.00
N ASP A 66 -7.08 7.29 -5.95
CA ASP A 66 -7.55 8.64 -6.27
C ASP A 66 -6.90 9.69 -5.34
N LYS A 67 -6.82 9.41 -4.03
CA LYS A 67 -6.16 10.29 -3.05
C LYS A 67 -4.63 10.39 -3.24
N ALA A 68 -4.00 9.33 -3.73
CA ALA A 68 -2.57 9.32 -4.00
C ALA A 68 -2.21 10.14 -5.26
N ASP A 69 -3.09 10.17 -6.26
CA ASP A 69 -2.88 10.88 -7.52
C ASP A 69 -3.16 12.40 -7.43
N ASP A 70 -4.07 12.83 -6.55
CA ASP A 70 -4.57 14.21 -6.52
C ASP A 70 -3.56 15.26 -6.00
N ASP A 71 -2.45 14.85 -5.35
CA ASP A 71 -1.58 15.85 -4.71
C ASP A 71 -0.10 15.52 -4.58
N LYS A 72 0.67 15.80 -5.64
CA LYS A 72 2.13 15.93 -5.53
C LYS A 72 2.57 17.36 -5.16
N ALA A 73 1.78 18.37 -5.53
CA ALA A 73 2.15 19.77 -5.36
C ALA A 73 1.68 20.36 -4.02
N GLN A 74 0.43 20.14 -3.60
CA GLN A 74 -0.03 20.68 -2.30
C GLN A 74 0.54 19.88 -1.13
N MET A 75 0.82 18.58 -1.31
CA MET A 75 1.50 17.75 -0.30
C MET A 75 2.92 18.27 -0.02
N ALA A 76 3.65 18.74 -1.04
CA ALA A 76 4.96 19.37 -0.85
C ALA A 76 4.87 20.68 -0.05
N ILE A 77 3.87 21.51 -0.31
CA ILE A 77 3.64 22.77 0.41
C ILE A 77 3.18 22.49 1.85
N GLY A 78 2.23 21.58 2.02
CA GLY A 78 1.70 21.16 3.32
C GLY A 78 2.75 20.49 4.20
N MET A 79 3.64 19.69 3.61
CA MET A 79 4.75 19.07 4.34
C MET A 79 5.70 20.13 4.89
N ILE A 80 6.03 21.20 4.16
CA ILE A 80 6.89 22.28 4.66
C ILE A 80 6.19 23.12 5.73
N LEU A 81 4.91 23.47 5.51
CA LEU A 81 4.17 24.33 6.44
C LEU A 81 3.76 23.63 7.74
N PHE A 82 3.49 22.33 7.67
CA PHE A 82 2.98 21.53 8.78
C PHE A 82 3.95 20.43 9.24
N TRP A 83 5.25 20.50 8.86
CA TRP A 83 6.26 19.51 9.28
C TRP A 83 6.32 19.24 10.80
N PRO A 84 6.20 20.22 11.72
CA PRO A 84 6.28 19.94 13.15
C PRO A 84 5.04 19.18 13.64
N ALA A 85 3.89 19.39 13.00
CA ALA A 85 2.65 18.69 13.33
C ALA A 85 2.63 17.27 12.75
N LEU A 86 3.29 17.03 11.60
CA LEU A 86 3.43 15.70 11.01
C LEU A 86 4.20 14.73 11.94
N PHE A 87 5.17 15.21 12.73
CA PHE A 87 5.84 14.37 13.73
C PHE A 87 4.92 13.93 14.88
N ALA A 88 3.80 14.61 15.10
CA ALA A 88 2.80 14.20 16.08
C ALA A 88 1.80 13.17 15.50
N LEU A 89 1.77 12.99 14.18
CA LEU A 89 0.96 11.99 13.48
C LEU A 89 1.80 10.72 13.27
N GLU A 90 1.91 9.93 14.33
CA GLU A 90 2.63 8.65 14.28
C GLU A 90 1.75 7.59 13.58
N GLY A 91 1.95 7.44 12.26
CA GLY A 91 1.21 6.49 11.41
C GLY A 91 0.90 7.10 10.04
N GLY A 92 1.86 7.01 9.12
CA GLY A 92 1.90 7.79 7.87
C GLY A 92 0.91 7.42 6.77
N ASP A 93 0.00 6.47 7.01
CA ASP A 93 -1.00 6.06 6.04
C ASP A 93 -2.39 6.45 6.57
N GLY A 94 -3.21 7.08 5.73
CA GLY A 94 -4.54 7.58 6.12
C GLY A 94 -5.45 6.49 6.71
N ILE A 95 -6.57 6.89 7.31
CA ILE A 95 -7.54 5.97 7.93
C ILE A 95 -7.97 4.88 6.94
N GLU A 96 -8.17 5.24 5.67
CA GLU A 96 -8.58 4.31 4.63
C GLU A 96 -7.49 3.29 4.27
N ALA A 97 -6.22 3.69 4.32
CA ALA A 97 -5.10 2.77 4.07
C ALA A 97 -4.93 1.78 5.23
N ALA A 98 -5.13 2.22 6.48
CA ALA A 98 -5.16 1.33 7.64
C ALA A 98 -6.34 0.33 7.56
N GLU A 99 -7.51 0.80 7.16
CA GLU A 99 -8.69 -0.05 6.95
C GLU A 99 -8.47 -1.05 5.81
N TYR A 100 -7.93 -0.60 4.68
CA TYR A 100 -7.58 -1.45 3.54
C TYR A 100 -6.60 -2.57 3.93
N SER A 101 -5.53 -2.22 4.66
CA SER A 101 -4.59 -3.20 5.18
C SER A 101 -5.25 -4.20 6.13
N ARG A 102 -6.15 -3.75 7.02
CA ARG A 102 -6.92 -4.64 7.90
C ARG A 102 -7.81 -5.60 7.10
N MET A 103 -8.58 -5.10 6.14
CA MET A 103 -9.49 -5.91 5.33
C MET A 103 -8.74 -6.97 4.50
N LYS A 104 -7.57 -6.64 3.93
CA LYS A 104 -6.71 -7.64 3.28
C LYS A 104 -6.18 -8.70 4.25
N GLY A 105 -5.93 -8.31 5.49
CA GLY A 105 -5.59 -9.24 6.56
C GLY A 105 -6.72 -10.21 6.87
N GLU A 106 -7.97 -9.72 6.89
CA GLU A 106 -9.17 -10.54 7.09
C GLU A 106 -9.38 -11.53 5.94
N ILE A 107 -9.20 -11.12 4.67
CA ILE A 107 -9.21 -12.02 3.50
C ILE A 107 -8.18 -13.14 3.64
N ASN A 108 -6.94 -12.80 4.03
CA ASN A 108 -5.90 -13.80 4.24
C ASN A 108 -6.24 -14.80 5.37
N ALA A 109 -6.83 -14.30 6.46
CA ALA A 109 -7.26 -15.12 7.57
C ALA A 109 -8.43 -16.05 7.17
N MET A 110 -9.39 -15.55 6.40
CA MET A 110 -10.50 -16.34 5.87
C MET A 110 -10.02 -17.41 4.89
N GLU A 111 -9.05 -17.10 4.03
CA GLU A 111 -8.45 -18.07 3.11
C GLU A 111 -7.71 -19.19 3.88
N GLU A 112 -6.97 -18.85 4.94
CA GLU A 112 -6.33 -19.85 5.79
C GLU A 112 -7.37 -20.81 6.40
N VAL A 113 -8.49 -20.27 6.91
CA VAL A 113 -9.60 -21.09 7.40
C VAL A 113 -10.25 -21.91 6.28
N ALA A 114 -10.40 -21.35 5.09
CA ALA A 114 -10.95 -22.06 3.93
C ALA A 114 -10.07 -23.25 3.56
N ILE A 115 -8.74 -23.11 3.61
CA ILE A 115 -7.79 -24.18 3.36
C ILE A 115 -7.89 -25.25 4.44
N LEU A 116 -7.94 -24.85 5.73
CA LEU A 116 -8.08 -25.78 6.86
C LEU A 116 -9.36 -26.60 6.79
N ASN A 117 -10.47 -25.97 6.36
CA ASN A 117 -11.79 -26.60 6.25
C ASN A 117 -12.06 -27.20 4.85
N GLN A 118 -11.09 -27.14 3.93
CA GLN A 118 -11.19 -27.65 2.56
C GLN A 118 -12.38 -27.08 1.76
N CYS A 119 -12.70 -25.80 1.98
CA CYS A 119 -13.78 -25.11 1.30
C CYS A 119 -13.35 -24.62 -0.10
N GLN A 120 -13.43 -25.48 -1.11
CA GLN A 120 -12.93 -25.18 -2.46
C GLN A 120 -13.49 -23.88 -3.07
N SER A 121 -14.80 -23.63 -2.94
CA SER A 121 -15.41 -22.40 -3.47
C SER A 121 -14.86 -21.12 -2.84
N ALA A 122 -14.48 -21.15 -1.56
CA ALA A 122 -13.87 -20.02 -0.88
C ALA A 122 -12.39 -19.86 -1.28
N ILE A 123 -11.67 -20.99 -1.42
CA ILE A 123 -10.27 -21.01 -1.88
C ILE A 123 -10.16 -20.42 -3.29
N ASP A 124 -11.02 -20.83 -4.22
CA ASP A 124 -10.98 -20.38 -5.62
C ASP A 124 -11.13 -18.85 -5.72
N VAL A 125 -12.04 -18.28 -4.93
CA VAL A 125 -12.28 -16.83 -4.87
C VAL A 125 -11.06 -16.09 -4.31
N ALA A 126 -10.50 -16.55 -3.20
CA ALA A 126 -9.33 -15.91 -2.60
C ALA A 126 -8.11 -15.96 -3.54
N GLN A 127 -7.92 -17.08 -4.26
CA GLN A 127 -6.85 -17.24 -5.23
C GLN A 127 -7.02 -16.33 -6.44
N GLN A 128 -8.25 -16.17 -6.95
CA GLN A 128 -8.54 -15.22 -8.03
C GLN A 128 -8.17 -13.79 -7.64
N TYR A 129 -8.60 -13.35 -6.44
CA TYR A 129 -8.25 -12.04 -5.89
C TYR A 129 -6.72 -11.85 -5.78
N ARG A 130 -5.99 -12.82 -5.22
CA ARG A 130 -4.52 -12.74 -5.11
C ARG A 130 -3.83 -12.69 -6.47
N ALA A 131 -4.33 -13.43 -7.46
CA ALA A 131 -3.75 -13.42 -8.81
C ALA A 131 -3.93 -12.05 -9.48
N GLU A 132 -5.08 -11.41 -9.28
CA GLU A 132 -5.34 -10.04 -9.75
C GLU A 132 -4.46 -9.02 -9.02
N GLU A 133 -4.36 -9.10 -7.70
CA GLU A 133 -3.49 -8.25 -6.90
C GLU A 133 -2.01 -8.37 -7.35
N GLN A 134 -1.53 -9.60 -7.59
CA GLN A 134 -0.17 -9.81 -8.11
C GLN A 134 0.03 -9.16 -9.47
N LYS A 135 -0.93 -9.29 -10.40
CA LYS A 135 -0.85 -8.63 -11.71
C LYS A 135 -0.80 -7.11 -11.56
N PHE A 136 -1.63 -6.56 -10.69
CA PHE A 136 -1.66 -5.13 -10.40
C PHE A 136 -0.33 -4.64 -9.81
N ARG A 137 0.23 -5.35 -8.82
CA ARG A 137 1.54 -5.04 -8.22
C ARG A 137 2.69 -5.18 -9.22
N LEU A 138 2.62 -6.15 -10.13
CA LEU A 138 3.60 -6.33 -11.21
C LEU A 138 3.51 -5.21 -12.25
N ALA A 139 2.31 -4.71 -12.56
CA ALA A 139 2.11 -3.57 -13.44
C ALA A 139 2.62 -2.28 -12.78
N ALA A 140 2.36 -2.07 -11.49
CA ALA A 140 2.81 -0.91 -10.72
C ALA A 140 4.33 -0.81 -10.56
N LYS A 141 5.06 -1.93 -10.53
CA LYS A 141 6.53 -1.95 -10.46
C LYS A 141 7.24 -1.53 -11.76
N LYS A 142 6.52 -1.29 -12.87
CA LYS A 142 7.13 -0.95 -14.16
C LYS A 142 7.74 0.47 -14.36
N PRO A 143 7.75 1.44 -13.42
CA PRO A 143 8.30 2.77 -13.71
C PRO A 143 9.68 3.06 -13.08
N GLN A 144 10.63 2.10 -13.02
CA GLN A 144 12.01 2.40 -12.57
C GLN A 144 13.14 1.83 -13.45
N ALA A 145 12.86 1.02 -14.47
CA ALA A 145 13.91 0.49 -15.35
C ALA A 145 14.33 1.45 -16.50
N SER A 146 13.68 2.61 -16.67
CA SER A 146 13.90 3.50 -17.81
C SER A 146 14.56 4.85 -17.50
N GLN A 147 14.77 5.24 -16.24
CA GLN A 147 15.42 6.52 -15.88
C GLN A 147 16.89 6.42 -15.41
N GLN A 148 17.45 5.21 -15.31
CA GLN A 148 18.89 5.03 -15.04
C GLN A 148 19.73 4.83 -16.32
N ASN A 149 19.13 4.81 -17.52
CA ASN A 149 19.82 4.59 -18.79
C ASN A 149 19.80 5.83 -19.71
N ASN A 150 20.07 7.01 -19.16
CA ASN A 150 20.25 8.22 -19.97
C ASN A 150 21.27 9.21 -19.38
N ASN A 151 21.96 8.85 -18.28
CA ASN A 151 23.00 9.68 -17.66
C ASN A 151 24.41 9.04 -17.72
N THR A 152 24.65 8.13 -18.67
CA THR A 152 25.99 7.60 -19.00
C THR A 152 26.28 7.78 -20.49
N ALA A 153 26.16 9.03 -20.95
CA ALA A 153 26.83 9.53 -22.13
C ALA A 153 27.28 10.97 -21.82
N TYR A 154 28.50 11.30 -22.23
CA TYR A 154 29.30 12.51 -21.96
C TYR A 154 30.20 12.44 -20.72
#